data_AF-A0A1C9WUF9-F1
#
_entry.id   AF-A0A1C9WUF9-F1
#
_cell.length_a   1.000
_cell.length_b   1.000
_cell.length_c   1.000
_cell.angle_alpha   90.00
_cell.angle_beta   90.00
_cell.angle_gamma   90.00
#
_symmetry.space_group_name_H-M   'P 1'
#
loop_
_entity.id
_entity.type
_entity.pdbx_description
1 polymer ?
#
loop_
_entity_poly.entity_id
_entity_poly.type
_entity_poly.pdbx_seq_one_letter_code
_entity_poly.pdbx_strand_id
1 'polypeptide(L)'
;MNDTGAPAHDNYDAFLARLDAATTSLSTRAASLDRAFAAVALLLGPYESAVRSWERRRHYVSGQLARHCGSAKSYTALSDLHDVAAKMESMLRGRVQSVSEKLSVMQGRREAIDNSLLELELSRVKLNASRLLAQDRERLSSIFSALTGSTSATPALPDLGLLSDLKEAREAVILAEALMEVKGY
;
A
#
# COMPACT_ATOMS: atom_id res chain seq x y z
N MET A 1 49.49 -7.20 0.31
CA MET A 1 48.04 -7.36 0.45
C MET A 1 47.46 -5.96 0.49
N ASN A 2 47.13 -5.43 -0.69
CA ASN A 2 46.53 -4.09 -0.83
C ASN A 2 45.04 -4.30 -1.07
N ASP A 3 44.25 -4.27 -0.02
CA ASP A 3 42.82 -3.98 -0.15
C ASP A 3 42.71 -2.48 -0.43
N THR A 4 42.83 -2.13 -1.71
CA THR A 4 42.35 -0.85 -2.23
C THR A 4 40.86 -0.78 -1.91
N GLY A 5 40.54 -0.03 -0.85
CA GLY A 5 39.19 0.41 -0.55
C GLY A 5 38.62 1.09 -1.78
N ALA A 6 37.84 0.34 -2.55
CA ALA A 6 36.91 0.93 -3.49
C ALA A 6 36.04 1.89 -2.68
N PRO A 7 35.87 3.16 -3.11
CA PRO A 7 34.88 4.00 -2.47
C PRO A 7 33.58 3.21 -2.52
N ALA A 8 32.92 3.05 -1.37
CA ALA A 8 31.59 2.47 -1.33
C ALA A 8 30.77 3.26 -2.35
N HIS A 9 30.54 2.66 -3.53
CA HIS A 9 29.71 3.23 -4.57
C HIS A 9 28.43 3.68 -3.88
N ASP A 10 27.94 4.89 -4.18
CA ASP A 10 26.77 5.50 -3.56
C ASP A 10 25.51 4.67 -3.90
N ASN A 11 25.41 3.48 -3.31
CA ASN A 11 24.36 2.49 -3.54
C ASN A 11 23.03 3.04 -3.03
N TYR A 12 23.07 3.99 -2.10
CA TYR A 12 21.90 4.68 -1.57
C TYR A 12 21.09 5.35 -2.69
N ASP A 13 21.74 6.02 -3.65
CA ASP A 13 21.03 6.66 -4.77
C ASP A 13 20.34 5.62 -5.67
N ALA A 14 20.98 4.47 -5.92
CA ALA A 14 20.38 3.39 -6.69
C ALA A 14 19.18 2.74 -5.95
N PHE A 15 19.28 2.56 -4.63
CA PHE A 15 18.19 2.04 -3.80
C PHE A 15 17.03 3.04 -3.70
N LEU A 16 17.31 4.33 -3.51
CA LEU A 16 16.30 5.40 -3.50
C LEU A 16 15.57 5.47 -4.85
N ALA A 17 16.30 5.44 -5.96
CA ALA A 17 15.70 5.41 -7.30
C ALA A 17 14.79 4.18 -7.51
N ARG A 18 15.18 3.01 -6.97
CA ARG A 18 14.35 1.79 -7.02
C ARG A 18 13.09 1.91 -6.16
N LEU A 19 13.20 2.52 -4.97
CA LEU A 19 12.05 2.81 -4.10
C LEU A 19 11.09 3.80 -4.77
N ASP A 20 11.60 4.85 -5.43
CA ASP A 20 10.80 5.81 -6.19
C ASP A 20 10.06 5.15 -7.36
N ALA A 21 10.75 4.31 -8.12
CA ALA A 21 10.14 3.56 -9.20
C ALA A 21 9.04 2.62 -8.70
N ALA A 22 9.29 1.91 -7.59
CA ALA A 22 8.30 1.02 -6.95
C ALA A 22 7.07 1.81 -6.45
N THR A 23 7.31 2.95 -5.78
CA THR A 23 6.26 3.84 -5.26
C THR A 23 5.39 4.38 -6.39
N THR A 24 6.02 4.85 -7.47
CA THR A 24 5.31 5.37 -8.66
C THR A 24 4.47 4.29 -9.34
N SER A 25 5.04 3.09 -9.49
CA SER A 25 4.35 1.93 -10.06
C SER A 25 3.13 1.52 -9.24
N LEU A 26 3.27 1.42 -7.91
CA LEU A 26 2.17 1.09 -7.00
C LEU A 26 1.11 2.19 -6.96
N SER A 27 1.50 3.46 -6.94
CA SER A 27 0.57 4.59 -6.96
C SER A 27 -0.26 4.62 -8.25
N THR A 28 0.36 4.31 -9.39
CA THR A 28 -0.34 4.19 -10.69
C THR A 28 -1.35 3.04 -10.66
N ARG A 29 -0.98 1.93 -10.02
CA ARG A 29 -1.86 0.77 -9.83
C ARG A 29 -3.02 1.10 -8.89
N ALA A 30 -2.78 1.82 -7.80
CA ALA A 30 -3.80 2.30 -6.87
C ALA A 30 -4.84 3.16 -7.60
N ALA A 31 -4.40 4.18 -8.32
CA ALA A 31 -5.29 5.06 -9.09
C ALA A 31 -6.09 4.30 -10.17
N SER A 32 -5.51 3.28 -10.77
CA SER A 32 -6.22 2.42 -11.74
C SER A 32 -7.25 1.51 -11.06
N LEU A 33 -6.91 0.96 -9.89
CA LEU A 33 -7.81 0.15 -9.08
C LEU A 33 -8.99 0.98 -8.54
N ASP A 34 -8.74 2.22 -8.11
CA ASP A 34 -9.79 3.16 -7.65
C ASP A 34 -10.79 3.45 -8.76
N ARG A 35 -10.31 3.74 -9.97
CA ARG A 35 -11.18 3.96 -11.14
C ARG A 35 -12.01 2.72 -11.47
N ALA A 36 -11.39 1.54 -11.44
CA ALA A 36 -12.10 0.28 -11.67
C ALA A 36 -13.13 0.02 -10.57
N PHE A 37 -12.78 0.28 -9.31
CA PHE A 37 -13.68 0.10 -8.16
C PHE A 37 -14.90 0.99 -8.29
N ALA A 38 -14.71 2.28 -8.57
CA ALA A 38 -15.79 3.23 -8.78
C ALA A 38 -16.71 2.77 -9.92
N ALA A 39 -16.14 2.34 -11.06
CA ALA A 39 -16.92 1.85 -12.20
C ALA A 39 -17.77 0.61 -11.86
N VAL A 40 -17.23 -0.35 -11.11
CA VAL A 40 -17.97 -1.55 -10.68
C VAL A 40 -19.03 -1.19 -9.64
N ALA A 41 -18.75 -0.27 -8.72
CA ALA A 41 -19.68 0.15 -7.68
C ALA A 41 -20.96 0.79 -8.27
N LEU A 42 -20.85 1.48 -9.40
CA LEU A 42 -22.00 2.05 -10.12
C LEU A 42 -23.01 1.00 -10.60
N LEU A 43 -22.63 -0.28 -10.71
CA LEU A 43 -23.52 -1.36 -11.13
C LEU A 43 -24.48 -1.82 -10.01
N LEU A 44 -24.14 -1.56 -8.75
CA LEU A 44 -24.88 -2.11 -7.61
C LEU A 44 -26.28 -1.50 -7.49
N GLY A 45 -26.37 -0.16 -7.51
CA GLY A 45 -27.63 0.57 -7.38
C GLY A 45 -28.70 0.15 -8.42
N PRO A 46 -28.36 0.10 -9.73
CA PRO A 46 -29.28 -0.40 -10.76
C PRO A 46 -29.75 -1.84 -10.51
N TYR A 47 -28.86 -2.75 -10.12
CA TYR A 47 -29.26 -4.14 -9.86
C TYR A 47 -30.16 -4.27 -8.63
N GLU A 48 -29.83 -3.60 -7.52
CA GLU A 48 -30.68 -3.60 -6.33
C GLU A 48 -32.06 -2.99 -6.60
N SER A 49 -32.13 -1.91 -7.37
CA SER A 49 -33.40 -1.31 -7.79
C SER A 49 -34.22 -2.29 -8.64
N ALA A 50 -33.56 -3.01 -9.56
CA ALA A 50 -34.20 -4.02 -10.38
C ALA A 50 -34.71 -5.21 -9.53
N VAL A 51 -33.95 -5.66 -8.53
CA VAL A 51 -34.41 -6.68 -7.56
C VAL A 51 -35.70 -6.22 -6.89
N ARG A 52 -35.72 -5.01 -6.30
CA ARG A 52 -36.91 -4.47 -5.63
C ARG A 52 -38.11 -4.33 -6.58
N SER A 53 -37.87 -4.02 -7.85
CA SER A 53 -38.93 -3.95 -8.87
C SER A 53 -39.55 -5.32 -9.15
N TRP A 54 -38.72 -6.34 -9.36
CA TRP A 54 -39.18 -7.70 -9.61
C TRP A 54 -39.82 -8.35 -8.39
N GLU A 55 -39.30 -8.07 -7.19
CA GLU A 55 -39.89 -8.47 -5.93
C GLU A 55 -41.31 -7.90 -5.78
N ARG A 56 -41.49 -6.59 -6.01
CA ARG A 56 -42.84 -5.97 -5.99
C ARG A 56 -43.79 -6.59 -7.01
N ARG A 57 -43.31 -6.84 -8.24
CA ARG A 57 -44.12 -7.52 -9.28
C ARG A 57 -44.53 -8.92 -8.85
N ARG A 58 -43.61 -9.70 -8.27
CA ARG A 58 -43.88 -11.04 -7.79
C ARG A 58 -44.94 -11.06 -6.69
N HIS A 59 -44.83 -10.15 -5.72
CA HIS A 59 -45.82 -9.99 -4.65
C HIS A 59 -47.19 -9.60 -5.21
N TYR A 60 -47.23 -8.67 -6.17
CA TYR A 60 -48.48 -8.29 -6.83
C TYR A 60 -49.14 -9.49 -7.53
N VAL A 61 -48.39 -10.23 -8.35
CA VAL A 61 -48.91 -11.41 -9.08
C VAL A 61 -49.34 -12.50 -8.11
N SER A 62 -48.60 -12.74 -7.02
CA SER A 62 -48.98 -13.68 -5.96
C SER A 62 -50.31 -13.29 -5.31
N GLY A 63 -50.51 -12.01 -5.01
CA GLY A 63 -51.79 -11.50 -4.50
C GLY A 63 -52.95 -11.67 -5.48
N GLN A 64 -52.70 -11.55 -6.79
CA GLN A 64 -53.71 -11.81 -7.82
C GLN A 64 -54.04 -13.30 -7.92
N LEU A 65 -53.03 -14.18 -7.90
CA LEU A 65 -53.21 -15.64 -7.90
C LEU A 65 -54.07 -16.09 -6.71
N ALA A 66 -53.81 -15.57 -5.50
CA ALA A 66 -54.56 -15.92 -4.30
C ALA A 66 -56.05 -15.51 -4.35
N ARG A 67 -56.41 -14.54 -5.20
CA ARG A 67 -57.77 -14.00 -5.35
C ARG A 67 -58.52 -14.56 -6.56
N HIS A 68 -57.83 -15.27 -7.46
CA HIS A 68 -58.38 -15.60 -8.77
C HIS A 68 -59.02 -16.99 -8.82
N CYS A 69 -60.36 -17.05 -8.79
CA CYS A 69 -61.13 -18.31 -8.80
C CYS A 69 -61.82 -18.65 -10.15
N GLY A 70 -61.71 -17.81 -11.19
CA GLY A 70 -62.71 -17.81 -12.28
C GLY A 70 -62.32 -18.40 -13.64
N SER A 71 -61.02 -18.56 -13.97
CA SER A 71 -60.59 -18.97 -15.32
C SER A 71 -59.23 -19.67 -15.30
N ALA A 72 -59.17 -20.89 -15.83
CA ALA A 72 -57.95 -21.70 -15.91
C ALA A 72 -56.85 -21.04 -16.76
N LYS A 73 -57.22 -20.43 -17.90
CA LYS A 73 -56.26 -19.75 -18.79
C LYS A 73 -55.59 -18.55 -18.10
N SER A 74 -56.39 -17.75 -17.38
CA SER A 74 -55.89 -16.59 -16.64
C SER A 74 -55.01 -17.01 -15.47
N TYR A 75 -55.38 -18.09 -14.78
CA TYR A 75 -54.56 -18.67 -13.72
C TYR A 75 -53.20 -19.15 -14.24
N THR A 76 -53.16 -19.90 -15.35
CA THR A 76 -51.90 -20.34 -15.98
C THR A 76 -51.02 -19.14 -16.35
N ALA A 77 -51.58 -18.12 -17.00
CA ALA A 77 -50.81 -16.93 -17.37
C ALA A 77 -50.26 -16.18 -16.14
N LEU A 78 -51.03 -16.07 -15.04
CA LEU A 78 -50.56 -15.48 -13.79
C LEU A 78 -49.47 -16.34 -13.12
N SER A 79 -49.58 -17.66 -13.19
CA SER A 79 -48.55 -18.59 -12.69
C SER A 79 -47.25 -18.41 -13.44
N ASP A 80 -47.29 -18.37 -14.78
CA ASP A 80 -46.11 -18.16 -15.63
C ASP A 80 -45.44 -16.81 -15.31
N LEU A 81 -46.23 -15.75 -15.10
CA LEU A 81 -45.71 -14.44 -14.69
C LEU A 81 -45.07 -14.47 -13.31
N HIS A 82 -45.62 -15.22 -12.36
CA HIS A 82 -45.03 -15.41 -11.04
C HIS A 82 -43.67 -16.09 -11.14
N ASP A 83 -43.57 -17.16 -11.94
CA ASP A 83 -42.34 -17.91 -12.14
C ASP A 83 -41.26 -17.09 -12.84
N VAL A 84 -41.63 -16.31 -13.86
CA VAL A 84 -40.71 -15.38 -14.52
C VAL A 84 -40.22 -14.32 -13.52
N ALA A 85 -41.12 -13.76 -12.71
CA ALA A 85 -40.73 -12.77 -11.70
C ALA A 85 -39.76 -13.35 -10.67
N ALA A 86 -40.01 -14.58 -10.19
CA ALA A 86 -39.11 -15.28 -9.28
C ALA A 86 -37.73 -15.56 -9.91
N LYS A 87 -37.69 -16.00 -11.17
CA LYS A 87 -36.43 -16.23 -11.90
C LYS A 87 -35.63 -14.95 -12.08
N MET A 88 -36.29 -13.85 -12.48
CA MET A 88 -35.64 -12.56 -12.69
C MET A 88 -35.12 -11.98 -11.38
N GLU A 89 -35.89 -12.07 -10.29
CA GLU A 89 -35.48 -11.69 -8.95
C GLU A 89 -34.22 -12.46 -8.52
N SER A 90 -34.24 -13.79 -8.62
CA SER A 90 -33.11 -14.65 -8.25
C SER A 90 -31.86 -14.35 -9.06
N MET A 91 -31.99 -14.19 -10.38
CA MET A 91 -30.87 -13.85 -11.26
C MET A 91 -30.24 -12.51 -10.85
N LEU A 92 -31.05 -11.48 -10.59
CA LEU A 92 -30.56 -10.17 -10.21
C LEU A 92 -29.93 -10.17 -8.81
N ARG A 93 -30.49 -10.90 -7.84
CA ARG A 93 -29.85 -11.11 -6.53
C ARG A 93 -28.48 -11.77 -6.68
N GLY A 94 -28.34 -12.78 -7.54
CA GLY A 94 -27.05 -13.38 -7.86
C GLY A 94 -26.05 -12.39 -8.48
N ARG A 95 -26.52 -11.47 -9.32
CA ARG A 95 -25.67 -10.39 -9.87
C ARG A 95 -25.24 -9.38 -8.80
N VAL A 96 -26.15 -8.98 -7.90
CA VAL A 96 -25.83 -8.13 -6.74
C VAL A 96 -24.73 -8.79 -5.92
N GLN A 97 -24.91 -10.05 -5.53
CA GLN A 97 -23.92 -10.79 -4.76
C GLN A 97 -22.56 -10.85 -5.47
N SER A 98 -22.52 -11.22 -6.75
CA SER A 98 -21.27 -11.30 -7.51
C SER A 98 -20.56 -9.95 -7.63
N VAL A 99 -21.30 -8.85 -7.79
CA VAL A 99 -20.73 -7.50 -7.80
C VAL A 99 -20.19 -7.13 -6.41
N SER A 100 -20.95 -7.40 -5.35
CA SER A 100 -20.51 -7.14 -3.96
C SER A 100 -19.24 -7.93 -3.60
N GLU A 101 -19.15 -9.20 -3.97
CA GLU A 101 -17.95 -10.03 -3.77
C GLU A 101 -16.74 -9.44 -4.51
N LYS A 102 -16.91 -9.03 -5.77
CA LYS A 102 -15.85 -8.36 -6.53
C LYS A 102 -15.39 -7.08 -5.88
N LEU A 103 -16.32 -6.24 -5.41
CA LEU A 103 -16.00 -5.01 -4.69
C LEU A 103 -15.22 -5.30 -3.41
N SER A 104 -15.60 -6.34 -2.65
CA SER A 104 -14.86 -6.75 -1.46
C SER A 104 -13.42 -7.17 -1.76
N VAL A 105 -13.20 -7.96 -2.83
CA VAL A 105 -11.85 -8.36 -3.25
C VAL A 105 -11.04 -7.15 -3.69
N MET A 106 -11.65 -6.22 -4.43
CA MET A 106 -10.98 -4.99 -4.86
C MET A 106 -10.62 -4.11 -3.66
N GLN A 107 -11.49 -4.01 -2.66
CA GLN A 107 -11.23 -3.27 -1.43
C GLN A 107 -10.02 -3.84 -0.67
N GLY A 108 -9.95 -5.16 -0.49
CA GLY A 108 -8.77 -5.79 0.12
C GLY A 108 -7.47 -5.55 -0.67
N ARG A 109 -7.54 -5.44 -2.01
CA ARG A 109 -6.38 -5.06 -2.83
C ARG A 109 -5.98 -3.60 -2.65
N ARG A 110 -6.93 -2.69 -2.43
CA ARG A 110 -6.63 -1.27 -2.15
C ARG A 110 -5.86 -1.16 -0.84
N GLU A 111 -6.38 -1.78 0.22
CA GLU A 111 -5.74 -1.82 1.53
C GLU A 111 -4.33 -2.42 1.47
N ALA A 112 -4.14 -3.50 0.70
CA ALA A 112 -2.81 -4.09 0.51
C ALA A 112 -1.84 -3.12 -0.19
N ILE A 113 -2.29 -2.39 -1.22
CA ILE A 113 -1.45 -1.40 -1.91
C ILE A 113 -1.12 -0.23 -0.98
N ASP A 114 -2.08 0.27 -0.21
CA ASP A 114 -1.88 1.37 0.74
C ASP A 114 -0.86 0.99 1.82
N ASN A 115 -0.94 -0.23 2.35
CA ASN A 115 0.05 -0.76 3.29
C ASN A 115 1.44 -0.86 2.65
N SER A 116 1.54 -1.37 1.43
CA SER A 116 2.83 -1.42 0.71
C SER A 116 3.42 -0.03 0.45
N LEU A 117 2.58 0.97 0.15
CA LEU A 117 3.04 2.35 -0.03
C LEU A 117 3.58 2.94 1.29
N LEU A 118 2.92 2.68 2.42
CA LEU A 118 3.41 3.06 3.74
C LEU A 118 4.74 2.39 4.09
N GLU A 119 4.88 1.09 3.81
CA GLU A 119 6.12 0.34 4.03
C GLU A 119 7.28 0.85 3.16
N LEU A 120 7.01 1.22 1.91
CA LEU A 120 8.01 1.82 1.03
C LEU A 120 8.45 3.20 1.54
N GLU A 121 7.53 4.02 2.05
CA GLU A 121 7.88 5.31 2.63
C GLU A 121 8.70 5.17 3.91
N LEU A 122 8.34 4.22 4.77
CA LEU A 122 9.15 3.87 5.93
C LEU A 122 10.56 3.41 5.52
N SER A 123 10.65 2.58 4.47
CA SER A 123 11.93 2.12 3.93
C SER A 123 12.78 3.27 3.37
N ARG A 124 12.14 4.28 2.77
CA ARG A 124 12.81 5.50 2.29
C ARG A 124 13.38 6.31 3.46
N VAL A 125 12.59 6.53 4.51
CA VAL A 125 13.02 7.25 5.72
C VAL A 125 14.23 6.55 6.36
N LYS A 126 14.14 5.22 6.51
CA LYS A 126 15.24 4.36 7.00
C LYS A 126 16.52 4.53 6.20
N LEU A 127 16.41 4.45 4.88
CA LEU A 127 17.55 4.52 3.98
C LEU A 127 18.23 5.91 4.04
N ASN A 128 17.45 6.98 4.14
CA ASN A 128 17.98 8.34 4.32
C ASN A 128 18.68 8.53 5.67
N ALA A 129 18.10 8.00 6.75
CA ALA A 129 18.76 8.03 8.07
C ALA A 129 20.09 7.25 8.06
N SER A 130 20.11 6.07 7.43
CA SER A 130 21.32 5.28 7.24
C SER A 130 22.38 6.01 6.41
N ARG A 131 21.96 6.71 5.34
CA ARG A 131 22.87 7.53 4.52
C ARG A 131 23.51 8.65 5.34
N LEU A 132 22.74 9.32 6.20
CA LEU A 132 23.24 10.39 7.05
C LEU A 132 24.30 9.89 8.05
N LEU A 133 24.02 8.77 8.72
CA LEU A 133 24.97 8.16 9.66
C LEU A 133 26.27 7.74 8.97
N ALA A 134 26.17 7.14 7.78
CA ALA A 134 27.34 6.77 6.99
C ALA A 134 28.20 7.99 6.62
N GLN A 135 27.58 9.11 6.24
CA GLN A 135 28.28 10.37 5.96
C GLN A 135 28.95 10.96 7.20
N ASP A 136 28.27 10.93 8.34
CA ASP A 136 28.83 11.44 9.61
C ASP A 136 30.02 10.59 10.07
N ARG A 137 29.93 9.27 9.93
CA ARG A 137 31.03 8.34 10.18
C ARG A 137 32.24 8.62 9.29
N GLU A 138 32.02 8.84 7.99
CA GLU A 138 33.10 9.16 7.04
C GLU A 138 33.76 10.51 7.35
N ARG A 139 32.96 11.53 7.69
CA ARG A 139 33.45 12.84 8.14
C ARG A 139 34.29 12.73 9.42
N LEU A 140 33.79 12.05 10.46
CA LEU A 140 34.55 11.83 11.69
C LEU A 140 35.85 11.06 11.43
N SER A 141 35.82 10.04 10.56
CA SER A 141 37.01 9.28 10.17
C SER A 141 38.06 10.14 9.44
N SER A 142 37.62 10.99 8.52
CA SER A 142 38.52 11.91 7.79
C SER A 142 39.13 12.97 8.71
N ILE A 143 38.34 13.58 9.61
CA ILE A 143 38.83 14.55 10.60
C ILE A 143 39.86 13.90 11.53
N PHE A 144 39.57 12.69 12.04
CA PHE A 144 40.50 11.96 12.90
C PHE A 144 41.81 11.61 12.18
N SER A 145 41.73 11.18 10.91
CA SER A 145 42.89 10.89 10.08
C SER A 145 43.73 12.16 9.80
N ALA A 146 43.09 13.29 9.55
CA ALA A 146 43.77 14.58 9.36
C ALA A 146 44.47 15.08 10.62
N LEU A 147 43.86 14.87 11.80
CA LEU A 147 44.44 15.24 13.09
C LEU A 147 45.65 14.38 13.47
N THR A 148 45.59 13.08 13.17
CA THR A 148 46.67 12.13 13.49
C THR A 148 47.78 12.09 12.43
N GLY A 149 47.48 12.45 11.18
CA GLY A 149 48.42 12.44 10.05
C GLY A 149 49.13 13.77 9.75
N SER A 150 48.71 14.89 10.37
CA SER A 150 49.36 16.20 10.15
C SER A 150 50.77 16.24 10.77
N THR A 151 51.77 15.89 9.96
CA THR A 151 53.20 15.93 10.29
C THR A 151 53.92 17.17 9.74
N SER A 152 53.22 18.18 9.24
CA SER A 152 53.85 19.39 8.69
C SER A 152 53.50 20.68 9.46
N ALA A 153 54.50 21.13 10.22
CA ALA A 153 54.92 22.52 10.40
C ALA A 153 54.12 23.49 11.30
N THR A 154 53.92 23.16 12.57
CA THR A 154 54.22 23.99 13.78
C THR A 154 53.85 23.17 15.02
N PRO A 155 54.55 23.25 16.17
CA PRO A 155 54.20 22.46 17.35
C PRO A 155 53.05 23.17 18.08
N ALA A 156 51.88 23.24 17.46
CA ALA A 156 50.66 23.42 18.21
C ALA A 156 50.38 22.05 18.85
N LEU A 157 50.44 21.98 20.19
CA LEU A 157 50.10 20.80 20.95
C LEU A 157 48.79 20.21 20.38
N PRO A 158 48.73 18.91 20.02
CA PRO A 158 47.45 18.32 19.63
C PRO A 158 46.48 18.54 20.79
N ASP A 159 45.34 19.18 20.51
CA ASP A 159 44.31 19.41 21.51
C ASP A 159 43.74 18.04 21.92
N LEU A 160 44.28 17.51 23.02
CA LEU A 160 43.93 16.20 23.56
C LEU A 160 42.46 16.13 23.97
N GLY A 161 41.82 17.27 24.30
CA GLY A 161 40.39 17.36 24.57
C GLY A 161 39.56 17.17 23.30
N LEU A 162 39.97 17.81 22.20
CA LEU A 162 39.31 17.62 20.91
C LEU A 162 39.38 16.17 20.41
N LEU A 163 40.50 15.49 20.65
CA LEU A 163 40.67 14.07 20.30
C LEU A 163 39.76 13.14 21.12
N SER A 164 39.54 13.42 22.42
CA SER A 164 38.58 12.66 23.22
C SER A 164 37.15 12.89 22.74
N ASP A 165 36.79 14.15 22.45
CA ASP A 165 35.44 14.51 22.00
C ASP A 165 35.10 13.86 20.64
N LEU A 166 36.06 13.83 19.71
CA LEU A 166 35.92 13.14 18.41
C LEU A 166 35.76 11.62 18.57
N LYS A 167 36.43 11.03 19.57
CA LYS A 167 36.30 9.60 19.87
C LYS A 167 34.92 9.28 20.43
N GLU A 168 34.42 10.09 21.35
CA GLU A 168 33.06 9.96 21.90
C GLU A 168 32.00 10.15 20.81
N ALA A 169 32.16 11.14 19.93
CA ALA A 169 31.25 11.36 18.81
C ALA A 169 31.19 10.15 17.86
N ARG A 170 32.33 9.50 17.59
CA ARG A 170 32.40 8.28 16.78
C ARG A 170 31.70 7.11 17.47
N GLU A 171 31.91 6.93 18.77
CA GLU A 171 31.22 5.88 19.54
C GLU A 171 29.69 6.09 19.56
N ALA A 172 29.23 7.35 19.65
CA ALA A 172 27.82 7.69 19.55
C ALA A 172 27.21 7.37 18.17
N VAL A 173 27.92 7.64 17.07
CA VAL A 173 27.48 7.27 15.71
C VAL A 173 27.38 5.76 15.56
N ILE A 174 28.35 5.00 16.06
CA ILE A 174 28.32 3.53 16.03
C ILE A 174 27.13 2.98 16.84
N LEU A 175 26.85 3.58 18.01
CA LEU A 175 25.70 3.21 18.82
C LEU A 175 24.38 3.52 18.08
N ALA A 176 24.29 4.64 17.39
CA ALA A 176 23.14 5.00 16.58
C ALA A 176 22.92 4.02 15.41
N GLU A 177 23.98 3.64 14.69
CA GLU A 177 23.96 2.60 13.64
C GLU A 177 23.43 1.26 14.21
N ALA A 178 23.99 0.80 15.34
CA ALA A 178 23.57 -0.44 15.98
C ALA A 178 22.11 -0.40 16.48
N LEU A 179 21.65 0.75 16.99
CA LEU A 179 20.26 0.92 17.42
C LEU A 179 19.28 0.89 16.24
N MET A 180 19.67 1.42 15.08
CA MET A 180 18.86 1.31 13.86
C MET A 180 18.72 -0.14 13.39
N GLU A 181 19.81 -0.91 13.41
CA GLU A 181 19.79 -2.34 13.03
C GLU A 181 18.93 -3.19 13.98
N VAL A 182 19.06 -2.98 15.29
CA VAL A 182 18.35 -3.79 16.30
C VAL A 182 16.86 -3.45 16.40
N LYS A 183 16.50 -2.17 16.26
CA LYS A 183 15.11 -1.74 16.45
C LYS A 183 14.29 -1.75 15.16
N GLY A 184 14.93 -1.87 14.00
CA GLY A 184 14.24 -1.86 12.72
C GLY A 184 13.34 -0.64 12.51
N TYR A 185 13.67 0.49 13.15
CA TYR A 185 12.93 1.76 13.09
C TYR A 185 12.99 2.37 11.71
#